data_AF-A0A068YZX6-F1
#
_entry.id   AF-A0A068YZX6-F1
#
_cell.length_a   1.000
_cell.length_b   1.000
_cell.length_c   1.000
_cell.angle_alpha   90.00
_cell.angle_beta   90.00
_cell.angle_gamma   90.00
#
_symmetry.space_group_name_H-M   'P 1'
#
loop_
_entity.id
_entity.type
_entity.pdbx_description
1 polymer ?
#
loop_
_entity_poly.entity_id
_entity_poly.type
_entity_poly.pdbx_seq_one_letter_code
_entity_poly.pdbx_strand_id
1 'polypeptide(L)'
;MSIKKLDDGRYEVDIRPRGSEGRRIRRKFNTKGEAQIFERHILVSHHNKEWLDKPADRRKLTELLGRWWVFHGKSHSRGEKERERLTNIIGNLAEMGVTRADQLTRKAIMDYRVMMLDRDLKPSSVNRQCAIMSGMFTKLINAEEYLNPNPFHEVKAFKEAQTDMAFLSADEVELLLSCLDGDDLKAVMLCLATGGRWNEVANLKGEHVIGGKVIFMKTKNGKRRAVPIDSDLEADVKTKATGRLFYPNYMNARAVLKDIKPDLPNGQALHVLRHTFATHFMMNGGNIITLQRILGHATIQQTMVYAHFAPEFLQDAIRFNPLVGVSIKCPSNGTK
;
A
#
# COMPACT_ATOMS: atom_id res chain seq x y z
N MET A 1 4.53 50.90 12.32
CA MET A 1 4.35 49.59 12.97
C MET A 1 3.03 49.00 12.52
N SER A 2 3.04 47.72 12.16
CA SER A 2 1.91 46.99 11.58
C SER A 2 0.97 46.38 12.61
N ILE A 3 1.32 46.44 13.90
CA ILE A 3 0.45 46.06 15.02
C ILE A 3 0.20 47.29 15.89
N LYS A 4 -1.07 47.61 16.15
CA LYS A 4 -1.52 48.72 17.00
C LYS A 4 -2.39 48.21 18.14
N LYS A 5 -2.17 48.71 19.37
CA LYS A 5 -3.09 48.47 20.49
C LYS A 5 -4.26 49.46 20.39
N LEU A 6 -5.48 48.96 20.55
CA LEU A 6 -6.72 49.72 20.52
C LEU A 6 -7.14 50.12 21.95
N ASP A 7 -8.01 51.12 22.06
CA ASP A 7 -8.49 51.65 23.34
C ASP A 7 -9.32 50.62 24.13
N ASP A 8 -9.87 49.62 23.44
CA ASP A 8 -10.59 48.48 24.02
C ASP A 8 -9.67 47.34 24.51
N GLY A 9 -8.35 47.55 24.49
CA GLY A 9 -7.34 46.59 24.94
C GLY A 9 -6.91 45.54 23.91
N ARG A 10 -7.59 45.45 22.76
CA ARG A 10 -7.26 44.51 21.67
C ARG A 10 -6.09 45.01 20.80
N TYR A 11 -5.55 44.13 19.97
CA TYR A 11 -4.46 44.42 19.05
C TYR A 11 -4.94 44.28 17.60
N GLU A 12 -4.76 45.32 16.78
CA GLU A 12 -5.05 45.31 15.36
C GLU A 12 -3.77 45.12 14.55
N VAL A 13 -3.75 44.12 13.68
CA VAL A 13 -2.75 43.96 12.63
C VAL A 13 -3.27 44.65 11.38
N ASP A 14 -2.47 45.54 10.79
CA ASP A 14 -2.73 46.24 9.53
C ASP A 14 -1.47 46.17 8.65
N ILE A 15 -1.51 45.29 7.65
CA ILE A 15 -0.37 45.01 6.77
C ILE A 15 -0.77 45.02 5.32
N ARG A 16 0.15 45.48 4.47
CA ARG A 16 0.11 45.32 3.01
C ARG A 16 1.29 44.44 2.59
N PRO A 17 1.09 43.13 2.42
CA PRO A 17 2.22 42.20 2.23
C PRO A 17 2.97 42.40 0.90
N ARG A 18 2.35 43.07 -0.08
CA ARG A 18 2.95 43.41 -1.40
C ARG A 18 3.35 44.89 -1.53
N GLY A 19 3.53 45.61 -0.43
CA GLY A 19 3.88 47.04 -0.45
C GLY A 19 2.66 47.96 -0.62
N SER A 20 2.88 49.23 -0.97
CA SER A 20 1.86 50.29 -1.01
C SER A 20 0.65 49.97 -1.92
N GLU A 21 0.87 49.25 -3.02
CA GLU A 21 -0.17 48.83 -3.98
C GLU A 21 -0.77 47.45 -3.67
N GLY A 22 -0.30 46.78 -2.61
CA GLY A 22 -0.77 45.45 -2.21
C GLY A 22 -2.13 45.46 -1.53
N ARG A 23 -2.84 44.32 -1.62
CA ARG A 23 -4.08 44.08 -0.86
C ARG A 23 -3.82 44.32 0.63
N ARG A 24 -4.55 45.26 1.21
CA ARG A 24 -4.51 45.59 2.64
C ARG A 24 -5.27 44.52 3.44
N ILE A 25 -4.62 43.97 4.45
CA ILE A 25 -5.20 42.97 5.35
C ILE A 25 -5.21 43.55 6.76
N ARG A 26 -6.41 43.59 7.35
CA ARG A 26 -6.62 44.12 8.70
C ARG A 26 -7.40 43.12 9.55
N ARG A 27 -6.90 42.82 10.76
CA ARG A 27 -7.56 41.88 11.69
C ARG A 27 -7.25 42.21 13.15
N LYS A 28 -8.22 42.00 14.03
CA LYS A 28 -8.12 42.26 15.48
C LYS A 28 -7.92 40.97 16.28
N PHE A 29 -7.13 41.05 17.34
CA PHE A 29 -6.75 39.95 18.24
C PHE A 29 -6.83 40.37 19.70
N ASN A 30 -7.04 39.40 20.60
CA ASN A 30 -7.16 39.68 22.03
C ASN A 30 -5.79 39.85 22.69
N THR A 31 -4.75 39.23 22.13
CA THR A 31 -3.38 39.31 22.67
C THR A 31 -2.36 39.81 21.63
N LYS A 32 -1.26 40.39 22.12
CA LYS A 32 -0.14 40.82 21.27
C LYS A 32 0.56 39.64 20.59
N GLY A 33 0.61 38.48 21.26
CA GLY A 33 1.23 37.25 20.72
C GLY A 33 0.48 36.71 19.50
N GLU A 34 -0.86 36.65 19.56
CA GLU A 34 -1.68 36.23 18.41
C GLU A 34 -1.53 37.18 17.21
N ALA A 35 -1.49 38.49 17.47
CA ALA A 35 -1.26 39.50 16.44
C ALA A 35 0.11 39.31 15.75
N GLN A 36 1.17 39.03 16.51
CA GLN A 36 2.51 38.77 15.98
C GLN A 36 2.60 37.46 15.18
N ILE A 37 1.92 36.40 15.64
CA ILE A 37 1.85 35.12 14.91
C ILE A 37 1.13 35.31 13.58
N PHE A 38 0.01 36.02 13.58
CA PHE A 38 -0.75 36.30 12.36
C PHE A 38 0.01 37.19 11.38
N GLU A 39 0.65 38.26 11.87
CA GLU A 39 1.51 39.12 11.05
C GLU A 39 2.63 38.31 10.38
N ARG A 40 3.36 37.49 11.15
CA ARG A 40 4.43 36.64 10.63
C ARG A 40 3.90 35.63 9.61
N HIS A 41 2.75 35.01 9.90
CA HIS A 41 2.10 34.08 8.98
C HIS A 41 1.77 34.74 7.64
N ILE A 42 1.16 35.93 7.65
CA ILE A 42 0.78 36.64 6.43
C ILE A 42 2.01 37.11 5.65
N LEU A 43 3.04 37.62 6.33
CA LEU A 43 4.29 38.02 5.67
C LEU A 43 4.98 36.84 4.99
N VAL A 44 5.02 35.67 5.64
CA VAL A 44 5.59 34.43 5.07
C VAL A 44 4.75 33.90 3.92
N SER A 45 3.42 33.88 4.05
CA SER A 45 2.52 33.33 3.02
C SER A 45 2.35 34.25 1.80
N HIS A 46 2.64 35.55 1.91
CA HIS A 46 2.58 36.51 0.80
C HIS A 46 3.95 36.89 0.23
N HIS A 47 5.05 36.27 0.68
CA HIS A 47 6.33 36.26 -0.04
C HIS A 47 6.20 35.43 -1.33
N ASN A 48 5.41 35.92 -2.28
CA ASN A 48 5.20 35.33 -3.60
C ASN A 48 5.93 36.18 -4.64
N LYS A 49 7.23 36.37 -4.44
CA LYS A 49 8.13 36.73 -5.53
C LYS A 49 8.54 35.40 -6.13
N GLU A 50 8.03 35.04 -7.31
CA GLU A 50 8.34 33.77 -7.99
C GLU A 50 9.86 33.54 -8.20
N TRP A 51 10.66 34.61 -8.10
CA TRP A 51 12.12 34.60 -8.23
C TRP A 51 12.89 34.56 -6.89
N LEU A 52 12.21 34.58 -5.74
CA LEU A 52 12.85 34.42 -4.43
C LEU A 52 12.58 33.01 -3.92
N ASP A 53 13.65 32.28 -3.60
CA ASP A 53 13.53 30.99 -2.94
C ASP A 53 12.70 31.12 -1.67
N LYS A 54 11.71 30.23 -1.52
CA LYS A 54 10.92 30.14 -0.31
C LYS A 54 11.87 29.93 0.87
N PRO A 55 11.74 30.68 1.97
CA PRO A 55 12.63 30.54 3.11
C PRO A 55 12.66 29.09 3.59
N ALA A 56 13.84 28.58 3.93
CA ALA A 56 14.01 27.21 4.39
C ALA A 56 13.23 26.99 5.70
N ASP A 57 12.48 25.89 5.79
CA ASP A 57 11.72 25.54 6.98
C ASP A 57 12.63 24.99 8.08
N ARG A 58 12.80 25.76 9.16
CA ARG A 58 13.68 25.42 10.29
C ARG A 58 12.95 24.68 11.42
N ARG A 59 11.69 24.28 11.24
CA ARG A 59 10.97 23.51 12.27
C ARG A 59 11.57 22.11 12.43
N LYS A 60 11.42 21.56 13.63
CA LYS A 60 11.88 20.19 13.93
C LYS A 60 11.00 19.18 13.20
N LEU A 61 11.60 18.06 12.79
CA LEU A 61 10.85 16.95 12.17
C LEU A 61 9.79 16.37 13.11
N THR A 62 10.07 16.35 14.42
CA THR A 62 9.10 15.94 15.46
C THR A 62 7.91 16.88 15.55
N GLU A 63 8.12 18.19 15.38
CA GLU A 63 7.04 19.18 15.32
C GLU A 63 6.18 18.98 14.08
N LEU A 64 6.81 18.80 12.91
CA LEU A 64 6.11 18.48 11.67
C LEU A 64 5.32 17.17 11.76
N LEU A 65 5.84 16.15 12.43
CA LEU A 65 5.12 14.91 12.70
C LEU A 65 3.88 15.17 13.58
N GLY A 66 4.00 16.06 14.57
CA GLY A 66 2.87 16.52 15.38
C GLY A 66 1.78 17.20 14.53
N ARG A 67 2.16 18.06 13.58
CA ARG A 67 1.20 18.67 12.63
C ARG A 67 0.55 17.60 11.75
N TRP A 68 1.35 16.68 11.21
CA TRP A 68 0.83 15.57 10.40
C TRP A 68 -0.18 14.73 11.16
N TRP A 69 0.04 14.48 12.45
CA TRP A 69 -0.90 13.75 13.31
C TRP A 69 -2.25 14.46 13.42
N VAL A 70 -2.23 15.78 13.64
CA VAL A 70 -3.44 16.61 13.79
C VAL A 70 -4.27 16.65 12.50
N PHE A 71 -3.63 16.83 11.35
CA PHE A 71 -4.33 17.03 10.07
C PHE A 71 -4.64 15.74 9.32
N HIS A 72 -3.91 14.66 9.58
CA HIS A 72 -4.05 13.41 8.83
C HIS A 72 -4.05 12.20 9.75
N GLY A 73 -2.99 12.01 10.54
CA GLY A 73 -2.74 10.78 11.29
C GLY A 73 -3.92 10.30 12.13
N LYS A 74 -4.49 11.16 12.98
CA LYS A 74 -5.58 10.78 13.91
C LYS A 74 -6.86 10.31 13.22
N SER A 75 -7.10 10.76 11.99
CA SER A 75 -8.28 10.39 11.18
C SER A 75 -8.04 9.15 10.33
N HIS A 76 -6.79 8.68 10.22
CA HIS A 76 -6.44 7.55 9.38
C HIS A 76 -6.52 6.24 10.15
N SER A 77 -7.14 5.21 9.56
CA SER A 77 -7.31 3.88 10.18
C SER A 77 -6.00 3.15 10.55
N ARG A 78 -4.85 3.60 10.02
CA ARG A 78 -3.51 3.11 10.40
C ARG A 78 -2.62 4.22 10.96
N GLY A 79 -3.20 5.35 11.37
CA GLY A 79 -2.50 6.54 11.83
C GLY A 79 -1.44 6.23 12.88
N GLU A 80 -1.80 5.49 13.93
CA GLU A 80 -0.86 5.17 15.02
C GLU A 80 0.34 4.35 14.53
N LYS A 81 0.10 3.29 13.76
CA LYS A 81 1.19 2.45 13.20
C LYS A 81 2.09 3.24 12.26
N GLU A 82 1.55 4.23 11.55
CA GLU A 82 2.31 5.07 10.65
C GLU A 82 3.10 6.14 11.42
N ARG A 83 2.50 6.72 12.47
CA ARG A 83 3.16 7.62 13.42
C ARG A 83 4.34 6.94 14.10
N GLU A 84 4.18 5.71 14.58
CA GLU A 84 5.27 4.93 15.19
C GLU A 84 6.45 4.76 14.21
N ARG A 85 6.17 4.40 12.95
CA ARG A 85 7.20 4.28 11.91
C ARG A 85 7.89 5.62 11.61
N LEU A 86 7.12 6.70 11.50
CA LEU A 86 7.65 8.05 11.29
C LEU A 86 8.53 8.47 12.46
N THR A 87 8.12 8.21 13.70
CA THR A 87 8.92 8.47 14.90
C THR A 87 10.25 7.73 14.84
N ASN A 88 10.25 6.44 14.48
CA ASN A 88 11.49 5.66 14.37
C ASN A 88 12.41 6.18 13.26
N ILE A 89 11.86 6.55 12.10
CA ILE A 89 12.64 7.12 10.99
C ILE A 89 13.24 8.47 11.41
N ILE A 90 12.47 9.33 12.07
CA ILE A 90 12.93 10.63 12.57
C ILE A 90 13.99 10.46 13.66
N GLY A 91 13.86 9.44 14.52
CA GLY A 91 14.88 9.09 15.51
C GLY A 91 16.21 8.74 14.86
N ASN A 92 16.19 7.84 13.87
CA ASN A 92 17.39 7.48 13.10
C ASN A 92 18.00 8.70 12.38
N LEU A 93 17.19 9.59 11.81
CA LEU A 93 17.70 10.85 11.21
C LEU A 93 18.35 11.77 12.27
N ALA A 94 17.79 11.83 13.46
CA ALA A 94 18.34 12.62 14.56
C ALA A 94 19.70 12.11 15.05
N GLU A 95 19.95 10.79 15.02
CA GLU A 95 21.27 10.19 15.31
C GLU A 95 22.36 10.70 14.37
N MET A 96 21.99 11.06 13.14
CA MET A 96 22.89 11.68 12.14
C MET A 96 22.97 13.21 12.27
N GLY A 97 22.32 13.81 13.27
CA GLY A 97 22.24 15.27 13.44
C GLY A 97 21.17 15.96 12.57
N VAL A 98 20.33 15.19 11.87
CA VAL A 98 19.23 15.72 11.04
C VAL A 98 17.96 15.79 11.86
N THR A 99 17.69 16.97 12.44
CA THR A 99 16.57 17.21 13.35
C THR A 99 15.53 18.18 12.81
N ARG A 100 15.88 18.97 11.78
CA ARG A 100 15.04 20.00 11.17
C ARG A 100 14.75 19.71 9.70
N ALA A 101 13.68 20.31 9.17
CA ALA A 101 13.29 20.10 7.77
C ALA A 101 14.31 20.65 6.76
N ASP A 102 14.91 21.81 7.03
CA ASP A 102 15.97 22.39 6.19
C ASP A 102 17.26 21.55 6.13
N GLN A 103 17.46 20.63 7.07
CA GLN A 103 18.59 19.71 7.09
C GLN A 103 18.37 18.45 6.21
N LEU A 104 17.15 18.20 5.74
CA LEU A 104 16.81 17.10 4.82
C LEU A 104 17.28 17.39 3.39
N THR A 105 18.57 17.61 3.23
CA THR A 105 19.21 17.75 1.93
C THR A 105 19.26 16.39 1.21
N ARG A 106 19.49 16.41 -0.11
CA ARG A 106 19.71 15.17 -0.88
C ARG A 106 20.83 14.32 -0.27
N LYS A 107 21.93 14.96 0.15
CA LYS A 107 23.05 14.30 0.81
C LYS A 107 22.61 13.63 2.11
N ALA A 108 21.91 14.35 2.99
CA ALA A 108 21.40 13.80 4.24
C ALA A 108 20.50 12.57 4.03
N ILE A 109 19.64 12.59 3.01
CA ILE A 109 18.79 11.45 2.67
C ILE A 109 19.61 10.27 2.11
N MET A 110 20.65 10.54 1.32
CA MET A 110 21.56 9.49 0.83
C MET A 110 22.36 8.87 1.99
N ASP A 111 22.92 9.69 2.86
CA ASP A 111 23.65 9.24 4.05
C ASP A 111 22.73 8.41 4.96
N TYR A 112 21.46 8.81 5.11
CA TYR A 112 20.46 8.04 5.86
C TYR A 112 20.23 6.66 5.25
N ARG A 113 20.13 6.59 3.91
CA ARG A 113 19.94 5.32 3.21
C ARG A 113 21.15 4.41 3.39
N VAL A 114 22.36 4.94 3.31
CA VAL A 114 23.60 4.17 3.55
C VAL A 114 23.64 3.66 4.99
N MET A 115 23.38 4.52 5.97
CA MET A 115 23.31 4.11 7.39
C MET A 115 22.29 2.99 7.62
N MET A 116 21.14 3.00 6.95
CA MET A 116 20.17 1.91 7.06
C MET A 116 20.68 0.61 6.44
N LEU A 117 21.37 0.67 5.30
CA LEU A 117 21.99 -0.50 4.68
C LEU A 117 23.10 -1.08 5.57
N ASP A 118 23.92 -0.22 6.20
CA ASP A 118 24.97 -0.63 7.15
C ASP A 118 24.39 -1.27 8.43
N ARG A 119 23.11 -1.04 8.71
CA ARG A 119 22.33 -1.72 9.76
C ARG A 119 21.60 -2.96 9.25
N ASP A 120 22.03 -3.52 8.12
CA ASP A 120 21.47 -4.72 7.48
C ASP A 120 20.00 -4.60 7.06
N LEU A 121 19.46 -3.38 6.89
CA LEU A 121 18.13 -3.23 6.30
C LEU A 121 18.17 -3.54 4.81
N LYS A 122 17.21 -4.35 4.35
CA LYS A 122 17.02 -4.62 2.92
C LYS A 122 16.73 -3.33 2.13
N PRO A 123 17.20 -3.18 0.88
CA PRO A 123 16.92 -2.02 0.04
C PRO A 123 15.43 -1.68 -0.07
N SER A 124 14.54 -2.68 -0.12
CA SER A 124 13.09 -2.48 -0.16
C SER A 124 12.52 -1.88 1.13
N SER A 125 13.09 -2.23 2.29
CA SER A 125 12.75 -1.62 3.58
C SER A 125 13.16 -0.16 3.61
N VAL A 126 14.34 0.18 3.08
CA VAL A 126 14.82 1.56 2.99
C VAL A 126 13.95 2.38 2.03
N ASN A 127 13.64 1.84 0.85
CA ASN A 127 12.71 2.46 -0.11
C ASN A 127 11.37 2.77 0.56
N ARG A 128 10.85 1.84 1.36
CA ARG A 128 9.60 2.00 2.11
C ARG A 128 9.68 3.09 3.18
N GLN A 129 10.80 3.21 3.90
CA GLN A 129 10.99 4.30 4.86
C GLN A 129 11.00 5.67 4.16
N CYS A 130 11.71 5.80 3.03
CA CYS A 130 11.68 7.01 2.21
C CYS A 130 10.26 7.33 1.69
N ALA A 131 9.51 6.32 1.25
CA ALA A 131 8.12 6.49 0.81
C ALA A 131 7.19 6.95 1.94
N ILE A 132 7.37 6.43 3.16
CA ILE A 132 6.61 6.87 4.35
C ILE A 132 6.91 8.34 4.66
N MET A 133 8.18 8.75 4.66
CA MET A 133 8.56 10.16 4.85
C MET A 133 8.00 11.06 3.74
N SER A 134 8.10 10.63 2.48
CA SER A 134 7.51 11.35 1.35
C SER A 134 6.00 11.52 1.51
N GLY A 135 5.30 10.49 1.99
CA GLY A 135 3.88 10.54 2.30
C GLY A 135 3.56 11.59 3.37
N MET A 136 4.35 11.64 4.46
CA MET A 136 4.20 12.66 5.51
C MET A 136 4.32 14.08 4.93
N PHE A 137 5.38 14.38 4.18
CA PHE A 137 5.58 15.71 3.59
C PHE A 137 4.49 16.06 2.57
N THR A 138 4.05 15.10 1.76
CA THR A 138 2.93 15.32 0.83
C THR A 138 1.65 15.72 1.54
N LYS A 139 1.32 15.07 2.68
CA LYS A 139 0.14 15.43 3.47
C LYS A 139 0.27 16.79 4.14
N LEU A 140 1.46 17.15 4.61
CA LEU A 140 1.72 18.48 5.17
C LEU A 140 1.61 19.58 4.11
N ILE A 141 2.15 19.36 2.91
CA ILE A 141 2.04 20.29 1.77
C ILE A 141 0.57 20.49 1.40
N ASN A 142 -0.20 19.40 1.27
CA ASN A 142 -1.63 19.48 0.94
C ASN A 142 -2.46 20.18 2.02
N ALA A 143 -1.99 20.18 3.27
CA ALA A 143 -2.62 20.89 4.38
C ALA A 143 -2.10 22.34 4.52
N GLU A 144 -1.25 22.81 3.60
CA GLU A 144 -0.55 24.10 3.64
C GLU A 144 0.34 24.28 4.88
N GLU A 145 0.65 23.19 5.57
CA GLU A 145 1.49 23.13 6.76
C GLU A 145 2.98 23.06 6.44
N TYR A 146 3.36 22.84 5.17
CA TYR A 146 4.75 22.84 4.70
C TYR A 146 4.79 23.45 3.30
N LEU A 147 5.61 24.48 3.09
CA LEU A 147 5.55 25.31 1.88
C LEU A 147 6.67 25.02 0.87
N ASN A 148 7.73 24.33 1.30
CA ASN A 148 8.86 23.94 0.47
C ASN A 148 8.54 22.65 -0.33
N PRO A 149 9.31 22.35 -1.39
CA PRO A 149 9.16 21.09 -2.12
C PRO A 149 9.38 19.87 -1.21
N ASN A 150 8.73 18.75 -1.52
CA ASN A 150 8.90 17.51 -0.77
C ASN A 150 10.35 17.00 -0.89
N PRO A 151 11.11 16.90 0.23
CA PRO A 151 12.52 16.50 0.21
C PRO A 151 12.78 15.10 -0.37
N PHE A 152 11.77 14.22 -0.36
CA PHE A 152 11.89 12.82 -0.75
C PHE A 152 11.40 12.53 -2.18
N HIS A 153 10.85 13.52 -2.89
CA HIS A 153 10.23 13.28 -4.20
C HIS A 153 11.24 12.86 -5.28
N GLU A 154 12.45 13.42 -5.25
CA GLU A 154 13.51 13.14 -6.23
C GLU A 154 14.49 12.04 -5.79
N VAL A 155 14.13 11.28 -4.76
CA VAL A 155 14.97 10.20 -4.24
C VAL A 155 14.70 8.95 -5.06
N LYS A 156 15.63 8.60 -5.96
CA LYS A 156 15.53 7.36 -6.75
C LYS A 156 15.55 6.14 -5.81
N ALA A 157 14.52 5.30 -5.93
CA ALA A 157 14.43 4.03 -5.22
C ALA A 157 15.63 3.14 -5.60
N PHE A 158 16.12 2.36 -4.65
CA PHE A 158 17.06 1.28 -4.95
C PHE A 158 16.39 0.26 -5.88
N LYS A 159 17.15 -0.29 -6.84
CA LYS A 159 16.68 -1.43 -7.61
C LYS A 159 16.52 -2.61 -6.66
N GLU A 160 15.35 -3.22 -6.70
CA GLU A 160 15.03 -4.40 -5.91
C GLU A 160 15.22 -5.63 -6.80
N ALA A 161 15.97 -6.62 -6.32
CA ALA A 161 15.97 -7.93 -6.96
C ALA A 161 14.56 -8.50 -6.87
N GLN A 162 14.04 -9.04 -7.98
CA GLN A 162 12.80 -9.81 -7.91
C GLN A 162 13.08 -11.03 -7.06
N THR A 163 12.35 -11.18 -5.95
CA THR A 163 12.38 -12.42 -5.18
C THR A 163 11.60 -13.47 -5.94
N ASP A 164 12.21 -14.62 -6.17
CA ASP A 164 11.50 -15.77 -6.73
C ASP A 164 10.27 -16.07 -5.86
N MET A 165 9.12 -16.25 -6.51
CA MET A 165 7.89 -16.62 -5.82
C MET A 165 7.96 -18.11 -5.52
N ALA A 166 7.97 -18.46 -4.24
CA ALA A 166 7.78 -19.84 -3.84
C ALA A 166 6.29 -20.22 -3.98
N PHE A 167 6.05 -21.46 -4.38
CA PHE A 167 4.74 -22.12 -4.37
C PHE A 167 4.94 -23.59 -4.03
N LEU A 168 3.86 -24.29 -3.67
CA LEU A 168 3.92 -25.71 -3.31
C LEU A 168 3.65 -26.61 -4.52
N SER A 169 4.36 -27.73 -4.64
CA SER A 169 4.02 -28.80 -5.58
C SER A 169 2.71 -29.50 -5.17
N ALA A 170 2.17 -30.37 -6.04
CA ALA A 170 0.98 -31.16 -5.71
C ALA A 170 1.23 -32.06 -4.48
N ASP A 171 2.36 -32.76 -4.45
CA ASP A 171 2.75 -33.63 -3.34
C ASP A 171 2.94 -32.85 -2.03
N GLU A 172 3.54 -31.65 -2.09
CA GLU A 172 3.70 -30.78 -0.91
C GLU A 172 2.33 -30.27 -0.40
N VAL A 173 1.37 -30.03 -1.30
CA VAL A 173 -0.01 -29.67 -0.92
C VAL A 173 -0.69 -30.84 -0.22
N GLU A 174 -0.62 -32.04 -0.77
CA GLU A 174 -1.21 -33.24 -0.16
C GLU A 174 -0.62 -33.51 1.22
N LEU A 175 0.70 -33.44 1.35
CA LEU A 175 1.40 -33.60 2.63
C LEU A 175 0.95 -32.53 3.63
N LEU A 176 0.86 -31.26 3.21
CA LEU A 176 0.40 -30.16 4.07
C LEU A 176 -1.01 -30.39 4.60
N LEU A 177 -1.93 -30.83 3.74
CA LEU A 177 -3.30 -31.11 4.14
C LEU A 177 -3.36 -32.32 5.10
N SER A 178 -2.51 -33.32 4.91
CA SER A 178 -2.47 -34.50 5.80
C SER A 178 -1.93 -34.21 7.21
N CYS A 179 -1.11 -33.16 7.36
CA CYS A 179 -0.49 -32.77 8.63
C CYS A 179 -1.31 -31.75 9.44
N LEU A 180 -2.44 -31.28 8.92
CA LEU A 180 -3.29 -30.29 9.57
C LEU A 180 -4.66 -30.89 9.90
N ASP A 181 -5.29 -30.37 10.94
CA ASP A 181 -6.64 -30.77 11.35
C ASP A 181 -7.51 -29.55 11.71
N GLY A 182 -8.79 -29.82 12.02
CA GLY A 182 -9.72 -28.84 12.55
C GLY A 182 -9.85 -27.56 11.72
N ASP A 183 -9.75 -26.41 12.39
CA ASP A 183 -9.90 -25.09 11.76
C ASP A 183 -8.68 -24.70 10.90
N ASP A 184 -7.49 -25.21 11.22
CA ASP A 184 -6.28 -24.94 10.45
C ASP A 184 -6.37 -25.59 9.07
N LEU A 185 -6.76 -26.86 9.03
CA LEU A 185 -7.01 -27.59 7.78
C LEU A 185 -8.04 -26.87 6.91
N LYS A 186 -9.22 -26.54 7.49
CA LYS A 186 -10.29 -25.83 6.77
C LYS A 186 -9.84 -24.48 6.22
N ALA A 187 -9.06 -23.72 7.00
CA ALA A 187 -8.53 -22.45 6.55
C ALA A 187 -7.50 -22.60 5.42
N VAL A 188 -6.63 -23.61 5.48
CA VAL A 188 -5.65 -23.90 4.42
C VAL A 188 -6.35 -24.37 3.15
N MET A 189 -7.32 -25.29 3.23
CA MET A 189 -8.13 -25.73 2.10
C MET A 189 -8.80 -24.55 1.39
N LEU A 190 -9.42 -23.63 2.14
CA LEU A 190 -10.02 -22.43 1.56
C LEU A 190 -8.99 -21.49 0.92
N CYS A 191 -7.80 -21.33 1.51
CA CYS A 191 -6.73 -20.55 0.89
C CYS A 191 -6.31 -21.14 -0.46
N LEU A 192 -6.12 -22.48 -0.51
CA LEU A 192 -5.73 -23.21 -1.71
C LEU A 192 -6.85 -23.28 -2.76
N ALA A 193 -8.12 -23.28 -2.37
CA ALA A 193 -9.25 -23.34 -3.31
C ALA A 193 -9.63 -21.96 -3.89
N THR A 194 -9.35 -20.87 -3.18
CA THR A 194 -9.86 -19.53 -3.55
C THR A 194 -8.78 -18.48 -3.79
N GLY A 195 -7.51 -18.79 -3.49
CA GLY A 195 -6.44 -17.80 -3.42
C GLY A 195 -6.66 -16.74 -2.34
N GLY A 196 -7.52 -17.00 -1.34
CA GLY A 196 -7.78 -16.09 -0.23
C GLY A 196 -6.51 -15.78 0.55
N ARG A 197 -6.37 -14.54 1.07
CA ARG A 197 -5.31 -14.27 2.04
C ARG A 197 -5.66 -14.93 3.36
N TRP A 198 -4.67 -15.44 4.09
CA TRP A 198 -4.88 -16.06 5.41
C TRP A 198 -5.82 -15.25 6.31
N ASN A 199 -5.55 -13.96 6.52
CA ASN A 199 -6.40 -13.12 7.37
C ASN A 199 -7.80 -12.86 6.80
N GLU A 200 -7.99 -12.92 5.48
CA GLU A 200 -9.33 -12.85 4.89
C GLU A 200 -10.10 -14.13 5.21
N VAL A 201 -9.47 -15.30 5.07
CA VAL A 201 -10.05 -16.62 5.33
C VAL A 201 -10.29 -16.86 6.83
N ALA A 202 -9.31 -16.58 7.68
CA ALA A 202 -9.38 -16.76 9.13
C ALA A 202 -10.45 -15.88 9.81
N ASN A 203 -10.94 -14.84 9.12
CA ASN A 203 -12.01 -13.96 9.59
C ASN A 203 -13.31 -14.13 8.79
N LEU A 204 -13.43 -15.18 7.97
CA LEU A 204 -14.67 -15.50 7.28
C LEU A 204 -15.79 -15.80 8.28
N LYS A 205 -17.01 -15.48 7.85
CA LYS A 205 -18.24 -15.73 8.60
C LYS A 205 -19.17 -16.62 7.79
N GLY A 206 -20.10 -17.30 8.46
CA GLY A 206 -21.07 -18.17 7.79
C GLY A 206 -21.87 -17.45 6.72
N GLU A 207 -22.25 -16.19 6.97
CA GLU A 207 -22.97 -15.34 6.02
C GLU A 207 -22.14 -14.95 4.77
N HIS A 208 -20.82 -15.18 4.79
CA HIS A 208 -19.94 -14.93 3.65
C HIS A 208 -19.78 -16.16 2.75
N VAL A 209 -20.22 -17.34 3.17
CA VAL A 209 -20.15 -18.58 2.39
C VAL A 209 -21.57 -19.00 2.04
N ILE A 210 -21.97 -18.84 0.78
CA ILE A 210 -23.36 -19.08 0.36
C ILE A 210 -23.45 -19.42 -1.12
N GLY A 211 -24.15 -20.52 -1.42
CA GLY A 211 -24.52 -20.89 -2.79
C GLY A 211 -23.32 -21.24 -3.66
N GLY A 212 -22.42 -22.07 -3.12
CA GLY A 212 -21.19 -22.51 -3.78
C GLY A 212 -20.15 -21.41 -3.95
N LYS A 213 -20.16 -20.38 -3.08
CA LYS A 213 -19.28 -19.21 -3.22
C LYS A 213 -18.81 -18.68 -1.87
N VAL A 214 -17.55 -18.24 -1.85
CA VAL A 214 -16.97 -17.46 -0.75
C VAL A 214 -16.91 -16.00 -1.14
N ILE A 215 -17.51 -15.15 -0.31
CA ILE A 215 -17.57 -13.70 -0.50
C ILE A 215 -16.52 -13.05 0.41
N PHE A 216 -15.42 -12.60 -0.19
CA PHE A 216 -14.44 -11.79 0.52
C PHE A 216 -14.91 -10.34 0.57
N MET A 217 -15.24 -9.89 1.78
CA MET A 217 -15.66 -8.52 2.05
C MET A 217 -14.51 -7.53 1.84
N LYS A 218 -14.86 -6.23 1.67
CA LYS A 218 -13.88 -5.16 1.47
C LYS A 218 -12.78 -5.23 2.53
N THR A 219 -11.54 -5.44 2.09
CA THR A 219 -10.36 -5.19 2.91
C THR A 219 -9.93 -3.73 2.75
N LYS A 220 -8.96 -3.28 3.55
CA LYS A 220 -8.45 -1.89 3.53
C LYS A 220 -8.04 -1.39 2.11
N ASN A 221 -7.68 -2.29 1.19
CA ASN A 221 -7.20 -1.96 -0.15
C ASN A 221 -7.93 -2.74 -1.28
N GLY A 222 -8.87 -3.62 -0.96
CA GLY A 222 -9.44 -4.58 -1.91
C GLY A 222 -10.94 -4.37 -2.15
N LYS A 223 -11.39 -4.50 -3.40
CA LYS A 223 -12.81 -4.54 -3.74
C LYS A 223 -13.43 -5.84 -3.21
N ARG A 224 -14.73 -5.80 -2.90
CA ARG A 224 -15.51 -7.03 -2.61
C ARG A 224 -15.39 -7.96 -3.81
N ARG A 225 -15.17 -9.25 -3.56
CA ARG A 225 -15.13 -10.28 -4.60
C ARG A 225 -15.79 -11.56 -4.11
N ALA A 226 -16.35 -12.32 -5.05
CA ALA A 226 -16.92 -13.64 -4.79
C ALA A 226 -16.13 -14.67 -5.60
N VAL A 227 -15.73 -15.76 -4.96
CA VAL A 227 -14.99 -16.86 -5.58
C VAL A 227 -15.81 -18.12 -5.45
N PRO A 228 -16.17 -18.79 -6.56
CA PRO A 228 -16.84 -20.08 -6.51
C PRO A 228 -15.99 -21.13 -5.80
N ILE A 229 -16.65 -22.01 -5.06
CA ILE A 229 -16.07 -23.19 -4.42
C ILE A 229 -16.96 -24.41 -4.69
N ASP A 230 -16.37 -25.58 -4.58
CA ASP A 230 -17.09 -26.85 -4.67
C ASP A 230 -18.12 -27.00 -3.52
N SER A 231 -19.20 -27.73 -3.77
CA SER A 231 -20.27 -27.95 -2.79
C SER A 231 -19.81 -28.77 -1.58
N ASP A 232 -18.93 -29.75 -1.80
CA ASP A 232 -18.39 -30.59 -0.73
C ASP A 232 -17.47 -29.74 0.15
N LEU A 233 -16.65 -28.89 -0.46
CA LEU A 233 -15.85 -27.92 0.28
C LEU A 233 -16.72 -26.92 1.07
N GLU A 234 -17.84 -26.44 0.52
CA GLU A 234 -18.77 -25.59 1.27
C GLU A 234 -19.32 -26.32 2.50
N ALA A 235 -19.71 -27.59 2.35
CA ALA A 235 -20.25 -28.41 3.44
C ALA A 235 -19.22 -28.61 4.56
N ASP A 236 -17.96 -28.89 4.21
CA ASP A 236 -16.89 -29.13 5.19
C ASP A 236 -16.53 -27.87 5.99
N VAL A 237 -16.56 -26.70 5.34
CA VAL A 237 -16.05 -25.45 5.92
C VAL A 237 -17.15 -24.62 6.58
N LYS A 238 -18.40 -24.70 6.11
CA LYS A 238 -19.52 -23.89 6.63
C LYS A 238 -20.21 -24.57 7.81
N THR A 239 -19.53 -24.56 8.96
CA THR A 239 -20.03 -25.18 10.20
C THR A 239 -21.22 -24.46 10.86
N LYS A 240 -21.52 -23.22 10.45
CA LYS A 240 -22.59 -22.39 11.01
C LYS A 240 -23.15 -21.42 9.97
N ALA A 241 -24.41 -21.03 10.12
CA ALA A 241 -25.09 -20.10 9.20
C ALA A 241 -24.57 -18.66 9.30
N THR A 242 -24.23 -18.18 10.49
CA THR A 242 -23.81 -16.78 10.75
C THR A 242 -22.66 -16.70 11.74
N GLY A 243 -21.91 -15.60 11.71
CA GLY A 243 -20.78 -15.38 12.62
C GLY A 243 -19.50 -16.11 12.20
N ARG A 244 -18.40 -15.90 12.93
CA ARG A 244 -17.05 -16.33 12.54
C ARG A 244 -16.96 -17.85 12.39
N LEU A 245 -16.49 -18.34 11.23
CA LEU A 245 -16.42 -19.78 10.92
C LEU A 245 -15.27 -20.47 11.66
N PHE A 246 -14.07 -19.88 11.59
CA PHE A 246 -12.82 -20.51 12.02
C PHE A 246 -12.07 -19.64 13.04
N TYR A 247 -11.30 -20.30 13.90
CA TYR A 247 -10.28 -19.72 14.77
C TYR A 247 -8.92 -20.37 14.52
N PRO A 248 -8.37 -20.29 13.29
CA PRO A 248 -7.17 -21.03 12.94
C PRO A 248 -5.94 -20.39 13.59
N ASN A 249 -5.01 -21.24 14.00
CA ASN A 249 -3.75 -20.86 14.59
C ASN A 249 -2.69 -20.61 13.50
N TYR A 250 -2.45 -19.33 13.23
CA TYR A 250 -1.43 -18.90 12.28
C TYR A 250 -0.04 -19.50 12.55
N MET A 251 0.35 -19.61 13.83
CA MET A 251 1.68 -20.09 14.19
C MET A 251 1.82 -21.58 13.93
N ASN A 252 0.77 -22.37 14.21
CA ASN A 252 0.74 -23.80 13.93
C ASN A 252 0.82 -24.08 12.43
N ALA A 253 -0.11 -23.52 11.65
CA ALA A 253 -0.12 -23.69 10.19
C ALA A 253 1.20 -23.23 9.55
N ARG A 254 1.81 -22.15 10.06
CA ARG A 254 3.12 -21.67 9.59
C ARG A 254 4.25 -22.63 9.94
N ALA A 255 4.23 -23.25 11.12
CA ALA A 255 5.26 -24.21 11.54
C ALA A 255 5.22 -25.44 10.65
N VAL A 256 4.05 -26.08 10.52
CA VAL A 256 3.85 -27.25 9.64
C VAL A 256 4.28 -26.95 8.20
N LEU A 257 3.86 -25.80 7.66
CA LEU A 257 4.27 -25.37 6.32
C LEU A 257 5.79 -25.26 6.18
N LYS A 258 6.47 -24.75 7.20
CA LYS A 258 7.92 -24.56 7.18
C LYS A 258 8.66 -25.89 7.31
N ASP A 259 8.09 -26.86 8.02
CA ASP A 259 8.65 -28.22 8.12
C ASP A 259 8.58 -28.94 6.77
N ILE A 260 7.49 -28.74 6.03
CA ILE A 260 7.29 -29.29 4.67
C ILE A 260 8.16 -28.57 3.65
N LYS A 261 8.23 -27.23 3.72
CA LYS A 261 8.94 -26.38 2.77
C LYS A 261 9.96 -25.48 3.49
N PRO A 262 11.13 -26.03 3.90
CA PRO A 262 12.10 -25.30 4.72
C PRO A 262 12.81 -24.16 3.97
N ASP A 263 12.83 -24.21 2.64
CA ASP A 263 13.39 -23.21 1.72
C ASP A 263 12.46 -22.00 1.50
N LEU A 264 11.30 -21.94 2.15
CA LEU A 264 10.35 -20.85 1.98
C LEU A 264 10.97 -19.49 2.35
N PRO A 265 10.94 -18.49 1.45
CA PRO A 265 11.52 -17.17 1.72
C PRO A 265 10.91 -16.48 2.94
N ASN A 266 11.77 -15.80 3.70
CA ASN A 266 11.35 -15.01 4.86
C ASN A 266 10.29 -13.97 4.46
N GLY A 267 9.15 -14.00 5.15
CA GLY A 267 8.01 -13.10 4.89
C GLY A 267 6.96 -13.64 3.92
N GLN A 268 7.16 -14.81 3.28
CA GLN A 268 6.16 -15.42 2.42
C GLN A 268 5.20 -16.37 3.15
N ALA A 269 5.55 -16.89 4.33
CA ALA A 269 4.71 -17.66 5.28
C ALA A 269 3.41 -18.27 4.69
N LEU A 270 2.25 -18.03 5.29
CA LEU A 270 0.96 -18.54 4.76
C LEU A 270 0.48 -17.78 3.51
N HIS A 271 1.22 -16.77 3.04
CA HIS A 271 0.93 -16.15 1.75
C HIS A 271 1.28 -17.08 0.59
N VAL A 272 2.20 -18.03 0.80
CA VAL A 272 2.55 -19.05 -0.19
C VAL A 272 1.32 -19.82 -0.67
N LEU A 273 0.33 -20.09 0.18
CA LEU A 273 -0.89 -20.81 -0.20
C LEU A 273 -1.65 -20.12 -1.34
N ARG A 274 -1.65 -18.78 -1.33
CA ARG A 274 -2.23 -17.98 -2.42
C ARG A 274 -1.37 -18.04 -3.68
N HIS A 275 -0.04 -18.02 -3.54
CA HIS A 275 0.86 -18.22 -4.67
C HIS A 275 0.66 -19.61 -5.28
N THR A 276 0.55 -20.66 -4.47
CA THR A 276 0.21 -22.03 -4.87
C THR A 276 -1.08 -22.06 -5.68
N PHE A 277 -2.18 -21.51 -5.15
CA PHE A 277 -3.44 -21.44 -5.92
C PHE A 277 -3.23 -20.75 -7.27
N ALA A 278 -2.60 -19.58 -7.27
CA ALA A 278 -2.44 -18.77 -8.49
C ALA A 278 -1.55 -19.45 -9.54
N THR A 279 -0.45 -20.06 -9.10
CA THR A 279 0.49 -20.80 -9.96
C THR A 279 -0.19 -22.02 -10.57
N HIS A 280 -0.80 -22.88 -9.74
CA HIS A 280 -1.51 -24.07 -10.22
C HIS A 280 -2.69 -23.70 -11.13
N PHE A 281 -3.42 -22.63 -10.81
CA PHE A 281 -4.50 -22.14 -11.67
C PHE A 281 -3.99 -21.78 -13.08
N MET A 282 -2.83 -21.11 -13.19
CA MET A 282 -2.25 -20.79 -14.50
C MET A 282 -1.67 -22.03 -15.20
N MET A 283 -0.98 -22.92 -14.48
CA MET A 283 -0.44 -24.19 -15.01
C MET A 283 -1.56 -25.05 -15.62
N ASN A 284 -2.74 -25.05 -14.98
CA ASN A 284 -3.91 -25.78 -15.44
C ASN A 284 -4.68 -25.06 -16.58
N GLY A 285 -4.08 -24.06 -17.22
CA GLY A 285 -4.67 -23.35 -18.37
C GLY A 285 -5.67 -22.26 -18.00
N GLY A 286 -5.69 -21.80 -16.74
CA GLY A 286 -6.56 -20.75 -16.29
C GLY A 286 -6.32 -19.40 -16.98
N ASN A 287 -7.38 -18.62 -17.18
CA ASN A 287 -7.27 -17.30 -17.80
C ASN A 287 -6.73 -16.24 -16.81
N ILE A 288 -5.69 -15.49 -17.20
CA ILE A 288 -5.01 -14.51 -16.34
C ILE A 288 -5.94 -13.35 -15.85
N ILE A 289 -6.92 -12.95 -16.66
CA ILE A 289 -7.91 -11.92 -16.30
C ILE A 289 -8.87 -12.47 -15.25
N THR A 290 -9.28 -13.74 -15.39
CA THR A 290 -10.06 -14.45 -14.38
C THR A 290 -9.27 -14.56 -13.07
N LEU A 291 -8.00 -14.94 -13.13
CA LEU A 291 -7.14 -14.99 -11.95
C LEU A 291 -7.02 -13.62 -11.27
N GLN A 292 -6.85 -12.54 -12.03
CA GLN A 292 -6.82 -11.17 -11.47
C GLN A 292 -8.08 -10.87 -10.65
N ARG A 293 -9.26 -11.26 -11.17
CA ARG A 293 -10.55 -11.07 -10.49
C ARG A 293 -10.67 -11.94 -9.23
N ILE A 294 -10.29 -13.22 -9.31
CA ILE A 294 -10.29 -14.14 -8.17
C ILE A 294 -9.37 -13.64 -7.06
N LEU A 295 -8.17 -13.19 -7.42
CA LEU A 295 -7.19 -12.65 -6.50
C LEU A 295 -7.57 -11.25 -5.99
N GLY A 296 -8.43 -10.52 -6.69
CA GLY A 296 -8.81 -9.15 -6.36
C GLY A 296 -7.66 -8.14 -6.53
N HIS A 297 -6.80 -8.37 -7.54
CA HIS A 297 -5.72 -7.45 -7.89
C HIS A 297 -6.28 -6.20 -8.58
N ALA A 298 -5.80 -5.02 -8.16
CA ALA A 298 -6.27 -3.74 -8.68
C ALA A 298 -5.81 -3.51 -10.13
N THR A 299 -4.62 -4.00 -10.46
CA THR A 299 -3.98 -3.84 -11.76
C THR A 299 -3.51 -5.20 -12.27
N ILE A 300 -3.58 -5.43 -13.59
CA ILE A 300 -3.18 -6.71 -14.19
C ILE A 300 -1.69 -7.01 -13.95
N GLN A 301 -0.84 -5.99 -13.85
CA GLN A 301 0.60 -6.11 -13.58
C GLN A 301 0.90 -6.88 -12.30
N GLN A 302 0.02 -6.82 -11.29
CA GLN A 302 0.17 -7.61 -10.06
C GLN A 302 -0.05 -9.11 -10.28
N THR A 303 -0.85 -9.48 -11.29
CA THR A 303 -1.14 -10.87 -11.65
C THR A 303 -0.18 -11.39 -12.72
N MET A 304 0.41 -10.51 -13.54
CA MET A 304 1.37 -10.89 -14.59
C MET A 304 2.58 -11.66 -14.06
N VAL A 305 2.89 -11.55 -12.77
CA VAL A 305 3.91 -12.37 -12.10
C VAL A 305 3.65 -13.88 -12.27
N TYR A 306 2.42 -14.33 -12.49
CA TYR A 306 2.08 -15.75 -12.71
C TYR A 306 1.96 -16.13 -14.19
N ALA A 307 2.05 -15.18 -15.12
CA ALA A 307 1.73 -15.42 -16.53
C ALA A 307 2.68 -16.44 -17.19
N HIS A 308 3.93 -16.51 -16.72
CA HIS A 308 4.93 -17.45 -17.23
C HIS A 308 4.64 -18.92 -16.89
N PHE A 309 3.68 -19.20 -16.00
CA PHE A 309 3.20 -20.54 -15.70
C PHE A 309 2.07 -21.01 -16.64
N ALA A 310 1.52 -20.11 -17.46
CA ALA A 310 0.52 -20.50 -18.43
C ALA A 310 1.16 -21.43 -19.48
N PRO A 311 0.48 -22.51 -19.90
CA PRO A 311 0.92 -23.29 -21.04
C PRO A 311 1.09 -22.40 -22.28
N GLU A 312 2.08 -22.71 -23.12
CA GLU A 312 2.26 -21.99 -24.38
C GLU A 312 1.14 -22.36 -25.37
N PHE A 313 0.15 -21.48 -25.51
CA PHE A 313 -0.98 -21.68 -26.39
C PHE A 313 -0.81 -21.00 -27.76
N LEU A 314 0.41 -20.89 -28.30
CA LEU A 314 0.57 -20.23 -29.62
C LEU A 314 -0.23 -20.94 -30.73
N GLN A 315 -0.53 -22.24 -30.58
CA GLN A 315 -1.42 -22.99 -31.48
C GLN A 315 -2.90 -22.61 -31.37
N ASP A 316 -3.34 -22.00 -30.27
CA ASP A 316 -4.71 -21.51 -30.12
C ASP A 316 -5.05 -20.41 -31.13
N ALA A 317 -4.04 -19.70 -31.66
CA ALA A 317 -4.23 -18.79 -32.79
C ALA A 317 -4.79 -19.51 -34.02
N ILE A 318 -4.44 -20.78 -34.26
CA ILE A 318 -5.01 -21.58 -35.35
C ILE A 318 -6.43 -22.02 -35.00
N ARG A 319 -6.71 -22.31 -33.73
CA ARG A 319 -7.99 -22.85 -33.26
C ARG A 319 -9.09 -21.78 -33.09
N PHE A 320 -8.73 -20.55 -32.75
CA PHE A 320 -9.69 -19.49 -32.42
C PHE A 320 -9.62 -18.28 -33.37
N ASN A 321 -8.88 -18.36 -34.48
CA ASN A 321 -8.95 -17.33 -35.51
C ASN A 321 -10.34 -17.35 -36.20
N PRO A 322 -10.78 -16.22 -36.79
CA PRO A 322 -12.09 -16.11 -37.41
C PRO A 322 -12.24 -16.89 -38.74
N LEU A 323 -11.20 -17.55 -39.25
CA LEU A 323 -11.25 -18.33 -40.49
C LEU A 323 -11.57 -19.82 -40.23
N VAL A 324 -11.63 -20.23 -38.96
CA VAL A 324 -12.05 -21.59 -38.60
C VAL A 324 -13.49 -21.82 -39.03
N GLY A 325 -13.71 -22.82 -39.88
CA GLY A 325 -15.03 -23.13 -40.46
C GLY A 325 -15.41 -22.28 -41.68
N VAL A 326 -14.56 -21.35 -42.12
CA VAL A 326 -14.78 -20.58 -43.34
C VAL A 326 -14.02 -21.21 -44.50
N SER A 327 -14.71 -21.54 -45.59
CA SER A 327 -14.04 -22.00 -46.81
C SER A 327 -13.31 -20.82 -47.46
N ILE A 328 -11.98 -20.85 -47.38
CA ILE A 328 -11.11 -19.79 -47.92
C ILE A 328 -10.79 -19.99 -49.41
N LYS A 329 -11.22 -21.12 -49.99
CA LYS A 329 -11.07 -21.38 -51.43
C LYS A 329 -12.27 -20.83 -52.17
N CYS A 330 -12.01 -19.88 -53.07
CA CYS A 330 -12.99 -19.38 -54.04
C CYS A 330 -13.52 -20.60 -54.83
N PRO A 331 -14.84 -20.80 -54.96
CA PRO A 331 -15.35 -21.86 -55.82
C PRO A 331 -14.82 -21.58 -57.23
N SER A 332 -14.00 -22.50 -57.75
CA SER A 332 -13.57 -22.44 -59.14
C SER A 332 -14.84 -22.53 -59.98
N ASN A 333 -15.27 -21.39 -60.52
CA ASN A 333 -16.30 -21.35 -61.55
C ASN A 333 -15.78 -22.23 -62.69
N GLY A 334 -16.29 -23.46 -62.77
CA GLY A 334 -16.06 -24.35 -63.88
C GLY A 334 -16.57 -23.66 -65.13
N THR A 335 -15.65 -23.19 -65.96
CA THR A 335 -15.92 -22.76 -67.32
C THR A 335 -16.49 -23.96 -68.07
N LYS A 336 -17.73 -23.79 -68.56
CA LYS A 336 -18.40 -24.66 -69.52
C LYS A 336 -17.65 -24.69 -70.85
#